data_AF-A0A355G8K8-F1
#
_entry.id   AF-A0A355G8K8-F1
#
_cell.length_a   1.000
_cell.length_b   1.000
_cell.length_c   1.000
_cell.angle_alpha   90.00
_cell.angle_beta   90.00
_cell.angle_gamma   90.00
#
_symmetry.space_group_name_H-M   'P 1'
#
loop_
_entity.id
_entity.type
_entity.pdbx_description
1 polymer ?
#
loop_
_entity_poly.entity_id
_entity_poly.type
_entity_poly.pdbx_seq_one_letter_code
_entity_poly.pdbx_strand_id
1 'polypeptide(L)'
;MPCFTHRRTRSLSLSACGLLLWGVLSGLVTVAAETNKIPARQAGKAPVDFTQEVQPLLAKHCYSCHGPDVQEGGLRLDQSELAFKKLESEATAVVPHHPEQSELIARITSKDESLQMPPEGERLKPEQIEVLKNWIQQ
;
A
#
# COMPACT_ATOMS: atom_id res chain seq x y z
N MET A 1 -67.52 -9.47 12.87
CA MET A 1 -67.56 -9.94 14.28
C MET A 1 -66.54 -9.15 15.09
N PRO A 2 -66.82 -8.87 16.39
CA PRO A 2 -66.36 -7.73 17.19
C PRO A 2 -64.88 -7.88 17.62
N CYS A 3 -64.08 -6.84 17.91
CA CYS A 3 -64.21 -5.71 18.85
C CYS A 3 -63.66 -6.02 20.26
N PHE A 4 -62.92 -5.04 20.78
CA PHE A 4 -62.53 -4.81 22.20
C PHE A 4 -61.49 -5.76 22.81
N THR A 5 -60.57 -5.36 23.69
CA THR A 5 -60.24 -4.15 24.47
C THR A 5 -58.79 -4.39 24.96
N HIS A 6 -57.91 -3.42 25.11
CA HIS A 6 -57.80 -2.59 26.33
C HIS A 6 -56.83 -1.44 25.98
N ARG A 7 -57.26 -0.18 25.82
CA ARG A 7 -57.79 0.77 26.80
C ARG A 7 -56.76 1.21 27.86
N ARG A 8 -56.31 2.46 27.67
CA ARG A 8 -56.02 3.54 28.65
C ARG A 8 -54.85 3.27 29.62
N THR A 9 -53.99 4.25 29.88
CA THR A 9 -54.37 5.53 30.49
C THR A 9 -53.56 6.74 30.02
N ARG A 10 -54.32 7.84 29.89
CA ARG A 10 -53.90 9.23 29.72
C ARG A 10 -53.47 9.81 31.07
N SER A 11 -52.54 10.77 31.05
CA SER A 11 -52.46 11.98 31.91
C SER A 11 -51.49 12.93 31.21
N LEU A 12 -51.91 13.90 30.37
CA LEU A 12 -52.42 15.26 30.67
C LEU A 12 -51.70 16.02 31.80
N SER A 13 -50.93 17.06 31.42
CA SER A 13 -51.03 18.46 31.88
C SER A 13 -49.98 19.28 31.10
N LEU A 14 -50.32 20.16 30.14
CA LEU A 14 -50.79 21.56 30.25
C LEU A 14 -49.96 22.48 31.17
N SER A 15 -49.13 23.34 30.56
CA SER A 15 -49.01 24.79 30.82
C SER A 15 -47.83 25.30 29.98
N ALA A 16 -47.95 26.17 28.98
CA ALA A 16 -48.58 27.50 28.85
C ALA A 16 -47.49 28.57 28.71
N CYS A 17 -47.80 29.55 27.85
CA CYS A 17 -47.27 30.90 27.80
C CYS A 17 -45.83 31.17 27.36
N GLY A 18 -45.71 31.97 26.30
CA GLY A 18 -44.69 33.02 26.28
C GLY A 18 -44.00 33.26 24.94
N LEU A 19 -44.71 33.80 23.95
CA LEU A 19 -44.08 34.62 22.91
C LEU A 19 -43.58 35.91 23.55
N LEU A 20 -42.27 36.19 23.52
CA LEU A 20 -41.77 37.56 23.44
C LEU A 20 -40.42 37.59 22.70
N LEU A 21 -40.43 38.28 21.57
CA LEU A 21 -39.28 38.75 20.79
C LEU A 21 -38.39 39.65 21.65
N TRP A 22 -37.07 39.47 21.60
CA TRP A 22 -36.12 40.56 21.86
C TRP A 22 -34.79 40.31 21.15
N GLY A 23 -34.34 41.32 20.41
CA GLY A 23 -32.93 41.69 20.34
C GLY A 23 -32.09 41.04 19.25
N VAL A 24 -32.07 41.68 18.09
CA VAL A 24 -30.96 41.60 17.14
C VAL A 24 -29.70 42.07 17.88
N LEU A 25 -28.73 41.17 18.11
CA LEU A 25 -27.37 41.54 18.49
C LEU A 25 -26.41 41.06 17.41
N SER A 26 -25.79 42.05 16.76
CA SER A 26 -24.54 42.04 16.00
C SER A 26 -23.64 40.85 16.33
N GLY A 27 -23.16 40.05 15.38
CA GLY A 27 -22.45 40.51 14.19
C GLY A 27 -20.94 40.46 14.45
N LEU A 28 -20.34 39.28 14.27
CA LEU A 28 -19.07 38.99 13.60
C LEU A 28 -18.71 37.52 13.88
N VAL A 29 -19.25 36.60 13.08
CA VAL A 29 -18.60 35.29 12.94
C VAL A 29 -17.47 35.51 11.94
N THR A 30 -16.24 35.65 12.43
CA THR A 30 -15.06 35.60 11.58
C THR A 30 -14.95 34.18 11.04
N VAL A 31 -15.48 33.94 9.84
CA VAL A 31 -15.12 32.77 9.04
C VAL A 31 -13.65 32.94 8.69
N ALA A 32 -12.77 32.28 9.45
CA ALA A 32 -11.41 32.08 9.04
C ALA A 32 -11.46 31.25 7.75
N ALA A 33 -11.03 31.86 6.64
CA ALA A 33 -10.84 31.13 5.40
C ALA A 33 -9.73 30.12 5.62
N GLU A 34 -10.09 28.87 5.93
CA GLU A 34 -9.18 27.75 5.83
C GLU A 34 -8.75 27.65 4.38
N THR A 35 -7.54 28.12 4.11
CA THR A 35 -6.87 27.89 2.84
C THR A 35 -6.80 26.39 2.65
N ASN A 36 -7.70 25.84 1.84
CA ASN A 36 -7.63 24.46 1.39
C ASN A 36 -6.35 24.34 0.57
N LYS A 37 -5.24 24.01 1.24
CA LYS A 37 -3.98 23.64 0.61
C LYS A 37 -4.25 22.34 -0.12
N ILE A 38 -4.60 22.44 -1.40
CA ILE A 38 -4.60 21.29 -2.29
C ILE A 38 -3.16 20.76 -2.23
N PRO A 39 -2.93 19.53 -1.71
CA PRO A 39 -1.59 18.98 -1.70
C PRO A 39 -1.15 18.90 -3.15
N ALA A 40 -0.01 19.51 -3.47
CA ALA A 40 0.63 19.32 -4.75
C ALA A 40 0.76 17.81 -4.95
N ARG A 41 0.04 17.28 -5.93
CA ARG A 41 0.16 15.89 -6.37
C ARG A 41 1.65 15.72 -6.65
N GLN A 42 2.34 14.96 -5.80
CA GLN A 42 3.75 14.63 -5.99
C GLN A 42 3.89 14.21 -7.44
N ALA A 43 4.72 14.92 -8.22
CA ALA A 43 5.04 14.52 -9.58
C ALA A 43 5.78 13.18 -9.43
N GLY A 44 5.01 12.09 -9.42
CA GLY A 44 5.53 10.75 -9.26
C GLY A 44 6.53 10.49 -10.36
N LYS A 45 7.68 9.91 -9.99
CA LYS A 45 8.64 9.38 -10.94
C LYS A 45 7.88 8.48 -11.93
N ALA A 46 8.21 8.56 -13.22
CA ALA A 46 7.54 7.75 -14.23
C ALA A 46 7.58 6.26 -13.83
N PRO A 47 6.52 5.48 -14.13
CA PRO A 47 6.50 4.05 -13.85
C PRO A 47 7.74 3.35 -14.42
N VAL A 48 8.31 2.42 -13.64
CA VAL A 48 9.44 1.60 -14.09
C VAL A 48 8.94 0.58 -15.11
N ASP A 49 9.54 0.56 -16.28
CA ASP A 49 9.21 -0.40 -17.33
C ASP A 49 9.90 -1.75 -17.05
N PHE A 50 9.10 -2.79 -16.84
CA PHE A 50 9.64 -4.11 -16.53
C PHE A 50 10.54 -4.65 -17.64
N THR A 51 10.12 -4.55 -18.90
CA THR A 51 10.84 -5.16 -20.02
C THR A 51 12.13 -4.41 -20.34
N GLN A 52 12.13 -3.08 -20.21
CA GLN A 52 13.30 -2.26 -20.52
C GLN A 52 14.28 -2.13 -19.36
N GLU A 53 13.79 -2.07 -18.12
CA GLU A 53 14.62 -1.73 -16.96
C GLU A 53 14.84 -2.90 -16.01
N VAL A 54 13.85 -3.77 -15.80
CA VAL A 54 13.91 -4.83 -14.77
C VAL A 54 14.39 -6.16 -15.34
N GLN A 55 13.78 -6.62 -16.43
CA GLN A 55 14.07 -7.90 -17.05
C GLN A 55 15.55 -8.06 -17.41
N PRO A 56 16.26 -7.05 -17.96
CA PRO A 56 17.69 -7.17 -18.23
C PRO A 56 18.51 -7.35 -16.95
N LEU A 57 18.10 -6.76 -15.83
CA LEU A 57 18.77 -6.93 -14.54
C LEU A 57 18.57 -8.35 -14.01
N LEU A 58 17.34 -8.87 -14.05
CA LEU A 58 17.04 -10.23 -13.62
C LEU A 58 17.75 -11.27 -14.51
N ALA A 59 17.78 -11.04 -15.82
CA ALA A 59 18.48 -11.90 -16.75
C ALA A 59 19.99 -11.94 -16.50
N LYS A 60 20.59 -10.78 -16.20
CA LYS A 60 22.04 -10.68 -15.96
C LYS A 60 22.46 -11.24 -14.60
N HIS A 61 21.67 -11.02 -13.56
CA HIS A 61 22.11 -11.25 -12.17
C HIS A 61 21.37 -12.38 -11.46
N CYS A 62 20.26 -12.90 -11.98
CA CYS A 62 19.39 -13.81 -11.23
C CYS A 62 19.10 -15.14 -11.94
N TYR A 63 18.91 -15.14 -13.27
CA TYR A 63 18.40 -16.33 -13.97
C TYR A 63 19.38 -17.51 -14.06
N SER A 64 20.68 -17.29 -13.82
CA SER A 64 21.66 -18.38 -13.80
C SER A 64 21.38 -19.39 -12.68
N CYS A 65 20.86 -18.94 -11.54
CA CYS A 65 20.57 -19.76 -10.35
C CYS A 65 19.07 -19.86 -10.04
N HIS A 66 18.24 -18.92 -10.53
CA HIS A 66 16.80 -18.85 -10.27
C HIS A 66 15.98 -18.76 -11.57
N GLY A 67 16.38 -19.52 -12.58
CA GLY A 67 15.80 -19.55 -13.92
C GLY A 67 15.32 -20.95 -14.32
N PRO A 68 15.15 -21.22 -15.63
CA PRO A 68 14.63 -22.50 -16.09
C PRO A 68 15.55 -23.68 -15.80
N ASP A 69 16.86 -23.47 -15.87
CA ASP A 69 17.85 -24.55 -15.76
C ASP A 69 18.19 -24.88 -14.29
N VAL A 70 18.24 -23.85 -13.44
CA VAL A 70 18.59 -23.96 -12.02
C VAL A 70 17.57 -23.19 -11.18
N GLN A 71 17.11 -23.80 -10.10
CA GLN A 71 16.02 -23.30 -9.25
C GLN A 71 16.44 -23.34 -7.79
N GLU A 72 17.52 -22.63 -7.44
CA GLU A 72 17.99 -22.59 -6.07
C GLU A 72 16.91 -22.05 -5.13
N GLY A 73 16.71 -22.73 -4.00
CA GLY A 73 15.64 -22.42 -3.05
C GLY A 73 14.22 -22.58 -3.61
N GLY A 74 14.06 -23.32 -4.72
CA GLY A 74 12.76 -23.51 -5.39
C GLY A 74 12.23 -22.25 -6.07
N LEU A 75 13.08 -21.22 -6.25
CA LEU A 75 12.68 -19.92 -6.80
C LEU A 75 12.85 -19.87 -8.32
N ARG A 76 11.83 -19.30 -8.98
CA ARG A 76 11.80 -18.99 -10.42
C ARG A 76 11.46 -17.53 -10.64
N LEU A 77 12.46 -16.74 -11.07
CA LEU A 77 12.30 -15.30 -11.34
C LEU A 77 12.02 -14.99 -12.82
N ASP A 78 12.15 -15.98 -13.71
CA ASP A 78 11.78 -15.88 -15.12
C ASP A 78 10.27 -16.07 -15.36
N GLN A 79 9.54 -16.58 -14.36
CA GLN A 79 8.08 -16.75 -14.40
C GLN A 79 7.41 -15.86 -13.35
N SER A 80 6.59 -14.91 -13.80
CA SER A 80 5.86 -13.98 -12.93
C SER A 80 5.02 -14.68 -11.87
N GLU A 81 4.30 -15.73 -12.26
CA GLU A 81 3.38 -16.44 -11.38
C GLU A 81 4.10 -17.15 -10.24
N LEU A 82 5.38 -17.49 -10.42
CA LEU A 82 6.19 -18.16 -9.41
C LEU A 82 6.99 -17.16 -8.56
N ALA A 83 7.41 -16.03 -9.14
CA ALA A 83 8.14 -14.99 -8.42
C ALA A 83 7.34 -14.35 -7.27
N PHE A 84 6.00 -14.32 -7.38
CA PHE A 84 5.10 -13.78 -6.35
C PHE A 84 4.56 -14.84 -5.39
N LYS A 85 4.89 -16.13 -5.59
CA LYS A 85 4.44 -17.21 -4.70
C LYS A 85 5.33 -17.32 -3.48
N LYS A 86 4.71 -17.80 -2.42
CA LYS A 86 5.41 -18.21 -1.20
C LYS A 86 6.32 -19.40 -1.52
N LEU A 87 7.57 -19.31 -1.11
CA LEU A 87 8.58 -20.36 -1.23
C LEU A 87 8.47 -21.34 -0.05
N GLU A 88 9.18 -22.46 -0.15
CA GLU A 88 9.27 -23.45 0.94
C GLU A 88 9.88 -22.87 2.23
N SER A 89 10.69 -21.81 2.10
CA SER A 89 11.25 -21.04 3.22
C SER A 89 10.23 -20.15 3.93
N GLU A 90 8.97 -20.19 3.50
CA GLU A 90 7.87 -19.31 3.91
C GLU A 90 8.05 -17.82 3.50
N ALA A 91 9.15 -17.47 2.84
CA ALA A 91 9.38 -16.15 2.28
C ALA A 91 8.74 -16.01 0.89
N THR A 92 8.52 -14.77 0.45
CA THR A 92 8.11 -14.46 -0.92
C THR A 92 9.20 -13.61 -1.58
N ALA A 93 9.65 -14.01 -2.76
CA ALA A 93 10.74 -13.30 -3.45
C ALA A 93 10.36 -11.86 -3.78
N VAL A 94 9.16 -11.67 -4.35
CA VAL A 94 8.62 -10.34 -4.64
C VAL A 94 7.22 -10.21 -4.04
N VAL A 95 7.07 -9.25 -3.13
CA VAL A 95 5.77 -8.87 -2.54
C VAL A 95 5.34 -7.55 -3.19
N PRO A 96 4.30 -7.56 -4.05
CA PRO A 96 3.83 -6.35 -4.72
C PRO A 96 3.54 -5.23 -3.73
N HIS A 97 3.93 -4.00 -4.09
CA HIS A 97 3.81 -2.78 -3.28
C HIS A 97 4.67 -2.74 -1.99
N HIS A 98 5.41 -3.80 -1.68
CA HIS A 98 6.14 -3.96 -0.43
C HIS A 98 7.59 -4.41 -0.67
N PRO A 99 8.46 -3.53 -1.20
CA PRO A 99 9.88 -3.85 -1.42
C PRO A 99 10.59 -4.26 -0.13
N GLU A 100 10.19 -3.72 1.02
CA GLU A 100 10.74 -4.04 2.33
C GLU A 100 10.36 -5.44 2.85
N GLN A 101 9.29 -6.02 2.32
CA GLN A 101 8.85 -7.38 2.65
C GLN A 101 9.31 -8.40 1.59
N SER A 102 9.94 -7.93 0.52
CA SER A 102 10.40 -8.76 -0.60
C SER A 102 11.79 -9.32 -0.30
N GLU A 103 11.89 -10.65 -0.27
CA GLU A 103 13.15 -11.34 0.00
C GLU A 103 14.23 -10.97 -1.04
N LEU A 104 13.83 -10.70 -2.29
CA LEU A 104 14.74 -10.24 -3.34
C LEU A 104 15.51 -8.99 -2.91
N ILE A 105 14.85 -7.99 -2.33
CA ILE A 105 15.48 -6.74 -1.88
C ILE A 105 16.38 -7.01 -0.67
N ALA A 106 15.91 -7.84 0.28
CA ALA A 106 16.70 -8.21 1.46
C ALA A 106 18.02 -8.89 1.06
N ARG A 107 17.99 -9.81 0.09
CA ARG A 107 19.18 -10.54 -0.36
C ARG A 107 20.17 -9.68 -1.12
N ILE A 108 19.73 -8.83 -2.04
CA ILE A 108 20.66 -7.98 -2.82
C ILE A 108 21.26 -6.84 -1.99
N THR A 109 20.63 -6.47 -0.86
CA THR A 109 21.12 -5.43 0.06
C THR A 109 21.76 -5.97 1.33
N SER A 110 21.83 -7.30 1.49
CA SER A 110 22.46 -7.94 2.64
C SER A 110 23.93 -7.55 2.77
N LYS A 111 24.40 -7.39 4.01
CA LYS A 111 25.83 -7.23 4.34
C LYS A 111 26.51 -8.54 4.72
N ASP A 112 25.71 -9.59 4.92
CA ASP A 112 26.21 -10.93 5.18
C ASP A 112 26.50 -11.62 3.83
N GLU A 113 27.78 -11.89 3.58
CA GLU A 113 28.26 -12.50 2.33
C GLU A 113 27.60 -13.87 2.05
N SER A 114 27.20 -14.60 3.09
CA SER A 114 26.52 -15.90 2.94
C SER A 114 25.06 -15.79 2.49
N LEU A 115 24.44 -14.62 2.68
CA LEU A 115 23.06 -14.34 2.30
C LEU A 115 22.97 -13.42 1.08
N GLN A 116 24.05 -12.74 0.73
CA GLN A 116 24.04 -11.67 -0.26
C GLN A 116 23.99 -12.22 -1.69
N MET A 117 22.98 -11.82 -2.45
CA MET A 117 22.82 -12.21 -3.84
C MET A 117 23.31 -11.11 -4.82
N PRO A 118 23.89 -11.46 -5.98
CA PRO A 118 24.30 -12.81 -6.37
C PRO A 118 25.52 -13.29 -5.55
N PRO A 119 25.67 -14.62 -5.29
CA PRO A 119 26.76 -15.14 -4.46
C PRO A 119 28.11 -15.03 -5.17
N GLU A 120 28.10 -15.12 -6.49
CA GLU A 120 29.24 -14.95 -7.38
C GLU A 120 28.88 -13.99 -8.51
N GLY A 121 29.89 -13.41 -9.16
CA GLY A 121 29.70 -12.51 -10.31
C GLY A 121 29.56 -11.03 -9.96
N GLU A 122 29.09 -10.23 -10.93
CA GLU A 122 28.98 -8.77 -10.80
C GLU A 122 27.83 -8.40 -9.86
N ARG A 123 28.13 -7.61 -8.82
CA ARG A 123 27.14 -7.06 -7.89
C ARG A 123 26.28 -6.01 -8.58
N LEU A 124 25.05 -5.87 -8.10
CA LEU A 124 24.18 -4.79 -8.53
C LEU A 124 24.71 -3.46 -8.00
N LYS A 125 24.74 -2.47 -8.88
CA LYS A 125 25.02 -1.08 -8.52
C LYS A 125 23.83 -0.48 -7.76
N PRO A 126 24.05 0.54 -6.91
CA PRO A 126 22.98 1.19 -6.17
C PRO A 126 21.80 1.61 -7.05
N GLU A 127 22.06 2.13 -8.26
CA GLU A 127 21.02 2.58 -9.18
C GLU A 127 20.16 1.43 -9.70
N GLN A 128 20.76 0.24 -9.91
CA GLN A 128 20.03 -0.95 -10.34
C GLN A 128 19.16 -1.51 -9.21
N ILE A 129 19.65 -1.46 -7.97
CA ILE A 129 18.86 -1.83 -6.79
C ILE A 129 17.65 -0.91 -6.65
N GLU A 130 17.83 0.40 -6.87
CA GLU A 130 16.73 1.36 -6.84
C GLU A 130 15.71 1.13 -7.97
N VAL A 131 16.13 0.69 -9.16
CA VAL A 131 15.18 0.26 -10.22
C VAL A 131 14.30 -0.89 -9.73
N LEU A 132 14.90 -1.91 -9.10
CA LEU A 132 14.16 -3.06 -8.57
C LEU A 132 13.21 -2.67 -7.43
N LYS A 133 13.65 -1.83 -6.50
CA LYS A 133 12.79 -1.32 -5.42
C LYS A 133 11.61 -0.52 -5.96
N ASN A 134 11.87 0.41 -6.87
CA ASN A 134 10.84 1.23 -7.48
C ASN A 134 9.87 0.36 -8.29
N TRP A 135 10.37 -0.67 -8.98
CA TRP A 135 9.52 -1.61 -9.70
C TRP A 135 8.53 -2.32 -8.77
N ILE A 136 9.01 -2.88 -7.65
CA ILE A 136 8.19 -3.60 -6.68
C ILE A 136 7.21 -2.67 -5.95
N GLN A 137 7.58 -1.42 -5.73
CA GLN A 137 6.76 -0.43 -5.01
C GLN A 137 5.50 0.00 -5.76
N GLN A 138 5.49 -0.10 -7.08
CA GLN A 138 4.37 0.32 -7.94
C GLN A 138 3.12 -0.51 -7.75
#